data_AF-A0A1M6L995-F1
#
_entry.id   AF-A0A1M6L995-F1
#
_cell.length_a   1.000
_cell.length_b   1.000
_cell.length_c   1.000
_cell.angle_alpha   90.00
_cell.angle_beta   90.00
_cell.angle_gamma   90.00
#
_symmetry.space_group_name_H-M   'P 1'
#
loop_
_entity.id
_entity.type
_entity.pdbx_description
1 polymer ?
#
loop_
_entity_poly.entity_id
_entity_poly.type
_entity_poly.pdbx_seq_one_letter_code
_entity_poly.pdbx_strand_id
1 'polypeptide(L)'
;MIVKYSENVSIDKIKLFSYPKFDKTLVTVLILSMCYVIVSMFWVHKGFFFNDDEILGLVIIKFMLVGFVEEMVFRGWGYNALVKNTTHIKATFITTILFVILHWPAYFIKFFRFGIFDFAGIIGQSIAALIWGIIFCRLLQKGKSIWNPIIAHTLYDLAYALLVG
;
A
#
# COMPACT_ATOMS: atom_id res chain seq x y z
N MET A 1 15.00 21.29 17.63
CA MET A 1 15.23 21.85 16.29
C MET A 1 14.06 21.41 15.41
N ILE A 2 13.09 22.30 15.13
CA ILE A 2 12.00 22.01 14.19
C ILE A 2 12.54 22.35 12.80
N VAL A 3 13.09 21.34 12.13
CA VAL A 3 13.63 21.50 10.77
C VAL A 3 12.47 21.64 9.80
N LYS A 4 12.51 22.62 8.89
CA LYS A 4 11.45 22.83 7.90
C LYS A 4 11.32 21.60 6.99
N TYR A 5 10.12 21.02 6.93
CA TYR A 5 9.80 19.85 6.11
C TYR A 5 10.26 19.98 4.65
N SER A 6 10.16 21.19 4.06
CA SER A 6 10.58 21.48 2.69
C SER A 6 12.08 21.26 2.44
N GLU A 7 12.92 21.40 3.47
CA GLU A 7 14.36 21.24 3.35
C GLU A 7 14.80 19.78 3.41
N ASN A 8 13.90 18.82 3.63
CA ASN A 8 14.25 17.41 3.79
C ASN A 8 13.61 16.45 2.79
N VAL A 9 12.81 16.95 1.84
CA VAL A 9 12.11 16.11 0.85
C VAL A 9 12.48 16.47 -0.59
N SER A 10 12.38 15.49 -1.49
CA SER A 10 12.67 15.65 -2.93
C SER A 10 11.50 16.26 -3.72
N ILE A 11 10.27 15.88 -3.38
CA ILE A 11 9.01 16.38 -3.93
C ILE A 11 8.42 17.32 -2.88
N ASP A 12 8.23 18.59 -3.26
CA ASP A 12 7.63 19.59 -2.40
C ASP A 12 6.16 19.27 -2.08
N LYS A 13 5.64 19.86 -1.00
CA LYS A 13 4.28 19.59 -0.52
C LYS A 13 3.21 19.93 -1.57
N ILE A 14 3.34 21.04 -2.31
CA ILE A 14 2.32 21.47 -3.27
C ILE A 14 2.21 20.44 -4.39
N LYS A 15 3.36 19.96 -4.89
CA LYS A 15 3.42 18.93 -5.91
C LYS A 15 2.97 17.57 -5.38
N LEU A 16 3.39 17.20 -4.18
CA LEU A 16 3.06 15.92 -3.53
C LEU A 16 1.54 15.75 -3.36
N PHE A 17 0.83 16.82 -3.01
CA PHE A 17 -0.63 16.83 -2.82
C PHE A 17 -1.41 17.35 -4.03
N SER A 18 -0.74 17.57 -5.17
CA SER A 18 -1.43 17.91 -6.42
C SER A 18 -2.39 16.80 -6.85
N TYR A 19 -3.41 17.16 -7.64
CA TYR A 19 -4.43 16.22 -8.13
C TYR A 19 -3.81 14.90 -8.65
N PRO A 20 -4.50 13.76 -8.44
CA PRO A 20 -4.03 12.48 -8.94
C PRO A 20 -3.78 12.56 -10.44
N LYS A 21 -2.64 12.02 -10.87
CA LYS A 21 -2.32 11.92 -12.29
C LYS A 21 -2.68 10.52 -12.76
N PHE A 22 -3.79 10.41 -13.47
CA PHE A 22 -4.22 9.19 -14.17
C PHE A 22 -3.34 8.95 -15.41
N ASP A 23 -2.04 8.77 -15.17
CA ASP A 23 -1.11 8.37 -16.20
C ASP A 23 -1.26 6.87 -16.52
N LYS A 24 -0.61 6.45 -17.60
CA LYS A 24 -0.61 5.04 -18.03
C LYS A 24 -0.13 4.11 -16.92
N THR A 25 0.77 4.56 -16.02
CA THR A 25 1.31 3.71 -14.96
C THR A 25 0.24 3.43 -13.90
N LEU A 26 -0.48 4.45 -13.43
CA LEU A 26 -1.57 4.27 -12.49
C LEU A 26 -2.67 3.39 -13.07
N VAL A 27 -3.10 3.68 -14.30
CA VAL A 27 -4.17 2.91 -14.97
C VAL A 27 -3.75 1.44 -15.13
N THR A 28 -2.52 1.15 -15.56
CA THR A 28 -2.02 -0.22 -15.66
C THR A 28 -2.00 -0.93 -14.31
N VAL A 29 -1.55 -0.28 -13.23
CA VAL A 29 -1.56 -0.87 -11.89
C VAL A 29 -2.98 -1.19 -11.44
N LEU A 30 -3.92 -0.26 -11.63
CA LEU A 30 -5.33 -0.48 -11.27
C LEU A 30 -5.92 -1.66 -12.03
N ILE A 31 -5.75 -1.73 -13.35
CA ILE A 31 -6.26 -2.83 -14.18
C ILE A 31 -5.65 -4.16 -13.74
N LEU A 32 -4.32 -4.25 -13.63
CA LEU A 32 -3.65 -5.50 -13.24
C LEU A 32 -4.07 -5.96 -11.86
N SER A 33 -4.21 -5.03 -10.91
CA SER A 33 -4.64 -5.33 -9.54
C SER A 33 -6.08 -5.86 -9.51
N MET A 34 -7.00 -5.26 -10.26
CA MET A 34 -8.39 -5.72 -10.33
C MET A 34 -8.49 -7.06 -11.06
N CYS A 35 -7.75 -7.26 -12.15
CA CYS A 35 -7.67 -8.55 -12.82
C CYS A 35 -7.16 -9.64 -11.88
N TYR A 36 -6.10 -9.36 -11.10
CA TYR A 36 -5.59 -10.28 -10.09
C TYR A 36 -6.65 -10.61 -9.04
N VAL A 37 -7.32 -9.62 -8.46
CA VAL A 37 -8.38 -9.83 -7.46
C VAL A 37 -9.52 -10.69 -8.02
N ILE A 38 -9.99 -10.40 -9.24
CA ILE A 38 -11.06 -11.18 -9.89
C ILE A 38 -10.60 -12.61 -10.11
N VAL A 39 -9.40 -12.83 -10.65
CA VAL A 39 -8.86 -14.20 -10.85
C VAL A 39 -8.73 -14.94 -9.51
N SER A 40 -8.26 -14.26 -8.46
CA SER A 40 -8.17 -14.81 -7.11
C SER A 40 -9.54 -15.18 -6.54
N MET A 41 -10.57 -14.33 -6.74
CA MET A 41 -11.95 -14.62 -6.35
C MET A 41 -12.44 -15.91 -7.00
N PHE A 42 -12.32 -16.03 -8.32
CA PHE A 42 -12.73 -17.25 -9.04
C PHE A 42 -11.90 -18.48 -8.64
N TRP A 43 -10.62 -18.29 -8.30
CA TRP A 43 -9.76 -19.37 -7.85
C TRP A 43 -10.16 -19.91 -6.48
N VAL A 44 -10.40 -19.02 -5.52
CA VAL A 44 -10.71 -19.34 -4.11
C VAL A 44 -12.16 -19.80 -3.96
N HIS A 45 -13.12 -19.04 -4.51
CA HIS A 45 -14.56 -19.24 -4.30
C HIS A 45 -15.26 -20.02 -5.41
N LYS A 46 -14.55 -20.33 -6.51
CA LYS A 46 -15.10 -21.04 -7.69
C LYS A 46 -16.28 -20.32 -8.37
N GLY A 47 -16.42 -19.01 -8.15
CA GLY A 47 -17.50 -18.21 -8.71
C GLY A 47 -17.42 -16.75 -8.24
N PHE A 48 -18.53 -16.02 -8.44
CA PHE A 48 -18.68 -14.69 -7.86
C PHE A 48 -18.86 -14.80 -6.34
N PHE A 49 -18.09 -13.99 -5.62
CA PHE A 49 -18.14 -13.91 -4.18
C PHE A 49 -18.12 -12.44 -3.75
N PHE A 50 -18.84 -12.17 -2.66
CA PHE A 50 -18.80 -10.89 -1.98
C PHE A 50 -18.84 -11.18 -0.48
N ASN A 51 -17.88 -10.65 0.25
CA ASN A 51 -17.78 -10.80 1.70
C ASN A 51 -18.80 -9.87 2.38
N ASP A 52 -19.84 -10.46 2.96
CA ASP A 52 -20.89 -9.76 3.71
C ASP A 52 -20.74 -9.91 5.24
N ASP A 53 -19.66 -10.53 5.72
CA ASP A 53 -19.38 -10.71 7.16
C ASP A 53 -19.02 -9.39 7.86
N GLU A 54 -18.48 -8.41 7.12
CA GLU A 54 -18.11 -7.09 7.64
C GLU A 54 -19.11 -6.00 7.20
N ILE A 55 -19.33 -5.00 8.06
CA ILE A 55 -20.17 -3.84 7.74
C ILE A 55 -19.47 -3.02 6.63
N LEU A 56 -20.02 -3.06 5.40
CA LEU A 56 -19.43 -2.44 4.21
C LEU A 56 -18.90 -1.01 4.43
N GLY A 57 -19.68 -0.16 5.10
CA GLY A 57 -19.28 1.21 5.40
C GLY A 57 -18.00 1.29 6.25
N LEU A 58 -17.84 0.40 7.22
CA LEU A 58 -16.63 0.32 8.05
C LEU A 58 -15.44 -0.22 7.25
N VAL A 59 -15.64 -1.21 6.37
CA VAL A 59 -14.59 -1.74 5.49
C VAL A 59 -14.03 -0.66 4.57
N ILE A 60 -14.92 0.12 3.95
CA ILE A 60 -14.53 1.25 3.09
C ILE A 60 -13.70 2.26 3.87
N ILE A 61 -14.19 2.70 5.03
CA ILE A 61 -13.49 3.68 5.87
C ILE A 61 -12.13 3.14 6.32
N LYS A 62 -12.08 1.88 6.77
CA LYS A 62 -10.85 1.18 7.20
C LYS A 62 -9.78 1.25 6.11
N PHE A 63 -10.07 0.80 4.89
CA PHE A 63 -9.07 0.75 3.82
C PHE A 63 -8.73 2.12 3.23
N MET A 64 -9.67 3.08 3.24
CA MET A 64 -9.35 4.46 2.92
C MET A 64 -8.34 5.06 3.92
N LEU A 65 -8.52 4.80 5.21
CA LEU A 65 -7.61 5.27 6.25
C LEU A 65 -6.26 4.56 6.18
N VAL A 66 -6.24 3.24 6.00
CA VAL A 66 -5.00 2.45 5.84
C VAL A 66 -4.21 2.96 4.65
N GLY A 67 -4.81 3.00 3.45
CA GLY A 67 -4.15 3.49 2.25
C GLY A 67 -3.66 4.94 2.39
N PHE A 68 -4.44 5.82 3.01
CA PHE A 68 -4.01 7.19 3.25
C PHE A 68 -2.82 7.28 4.22
N VAL A 69 -2.94 6.70 5.41
CA VAL A 69 -1.94 6.83 6.49
C VAL A 69 -0.63 6.15 6.10
N GLU A 70 -0.70 4.94 5.55
CA GLU A 70 0.50 4.21 5.18
C GLU A 70 1.25 4.91 4.03
N GLU A 71 0.56 5.34 2.98
CA GLU A 71 1.24 6.07 1.90
C GLU A 71 1.82 7.41 2.36
N MET A 72 1.12 8.12 3.25
CA MET A 72 1.64 9.35 3.87
C MET A 72 2.98 9.13 4.57
N VAL A 73 3.10 8.05 5.36
CA VAL A 73 4.31 7.74 6.12
C VAL A 73 5.41 7.19 5.20
N PHE A 74 5.13 6.14 4.42
CA PHE A 74 6.16 5.42 3.67
C PHE A 74 6.56 6.11 2.38
N ARG A 75 5.61 6.74 1.66
CA ARG A 75 5.86 7.35 0.35
C ARG A 75 6.00 8.86 0.47
N GLY A 76 5.02 9.49 1.12
CA GLY A 76 4.94 10.94 1.31
C GLY A 76 6.15 11.50 2.05
N TRP A 77 6.50 10.91 3.19
CA TRP A 77 7.69 11.28 3.95
C TRP A 77 8.87 10.33 3.70
N GLY A 78 8.73 9.03 3.95
CA GLY A 78 9.86 8.09 3.96
C GLY A 78 10.65 8.06 2.66
N TYR A 79 10.01 7.68 1.56
CA TYR A 79 10.64 7.59 0.24
C TYR A 79 11.12 8.97 -0.22
N ASN A 80 10.26 9.96 -0.06
CA ASN A 80 10.50 11.31 -0.51
C ASN A 80 11.70 11.98 0.19
N ALA A 81 11.89 11.71 1.47
CA ALA A 81 13.03 12.18 2.25
C ALA A 81 14.31 11.40 1.93
N LEU A 82 14.21 10.09 1.76
CA LEU A 82 15.37 9.26 1.42
C LEU A 82 15.95 9.62 0.03
N VAL A 83 15.10 9.81 -0.98
CA VAL A 83 15.55 10.19 -2.34
C VAL A 83 16.31 11.52 -2.36
N LYS A 84 16.09 12.41 -1.37
CA LYS A 84 16.86 13.64 -1.28
C LYS A 84 18.36 13.41 -1.03
N ASN A 85 18.69 12.36 -0.29
CA ASN A 85 20.05 12.07 0.18
C ASN A 85 20.60 10.74 -0.36
N THR A 86 19.84 10.02 -1.19
CA THR A 86 20.23 8.73 -1.75
C THR A 86 19.59 8.48 -3.12
N THR A 87 19.94 7.36 -3.75
CA THR A 87 19.38 7.00 -5.05
C THR A 87 17.94 6.49 -4.91
N HIS A 88 17.14 6.62 -5.97
CA HIS A 88 15.79 6.06 -6.02
C HIS A 88 15.75 4.56 -5.70
N ILE A 89 16.76 3.79 -6.13
CA ILE A 89 16.83 2.35 -5.87
C ILE A 89 17.00 2.09 -4.37
N LYS A 90 17.96 2.76 -3.73
CA LYS A 90 18.21 2.61 -2.28
C LYS A 90 16.99 3.06 -1.46
N ALA A 91 16.39 4.20 -1.80
CA ALA A 91 15.19 4.70 -1.15
C ALA A 91 14.00 3.72 -1.29
N THR A 92 13.79 3.18 -2.50
CA THR A 92 12.74 2.17 -2.74
C THR A 92 12.97 0.94 -1.89
N PHE A 93 14.20 0.42 -1.86
CA PHE A 93 14.55 -0.75 -1.07
C PHE A 93 14.30 -0.53 0.42
N ILE A 94 14.86 0.53 1.00
CA ILE A 94 14.71 0.83 2.43
C ILE A 94 13.24 0.99 2.82
N THR A 95 12.50 1.83 2.10
CA THR A 95 11.08 2.08 2.42
C THR A 95 10.21 0.84 2.26
N THR A 96 10.48 0.02 1.26
CA THR A 96 9.76 -1.24 1.04
C THR A 96 10.03 -2.23 2.16
N ILE A 97 11.27 -2.36 2.63
CA ILE A 97 11.58 -3.24 3.76
C ILE A 97 10.89 -2.75 5.04
N LEU A 98 10.89 -1.44 5.30
CA LEU A 98 10.15 -0.88 6.43
C LEU A 98 8.64 -1.13 6.31
N PHE A 99 8.09 -1.05 5.09
CA PHE A 99 6.69 -1.34 4.81
C PHE A 99 6.36 -2.83 5.03
N VAL A 100 7.25 -3.75 4.69
CA VAL A 100 7.08 -5.19 5.02
C VAL A 100 7.06 -5.40 6.54
N ILE A 101 8.03 -4.81 7.26
CA ILE A 101 8.15 -4.95 8.71
C ILE A 101 6.93 -4.37 9.44
N LEU A 102 6.29 -3.33 8.91
CA LEU A 102 5.04 -2.76 9.45
C LEU A 102 3.96 -3.81 9.67
N HIS A 103 3.90 -4.84 8.83
CA HIS A 103 2.84 -5.85 8.86
C HIS A 103 3.11 -6.98 9.86
N TRP A 104 4.36 -7.16 10.29
CA TRP A 104 4.74 -8.27 11.17
C TRP A 104 4.09 -8.22 12.56
N PRO A 105 3.95 -7.06 13.24
CA PRO A 105 3.31 -6.97 14.55
C PRO A 105 1.94 -7.65 14.64
N ALA A 106 1.12 -7.61 13.57
CA ALA A 106 -0.19 -8.24 13.57
C ALA A 106 -0.13 -9.76 13.82
N TYR A 107 0.88 -10.44 13.29
CA TYR A 107 1.08 -11.88 13.46
C TYR A 107 1.56 -12.23 14.86
N PHE A 108 2.44 -11.41 15.44
CA PHE A 108 2.86 -11.57 16.83
C PHE A 108 1.71 -11.28 17.81
N ILE A 109 0.89 -10.26 17.55
CA ILE A 109 -0.32 -9.99 18.35
C ILE A 109 -1.27 -11.19 18.30
N LYS A 110 -1.52 -11.78 17.11
CA LYS A 110 -2.33 -12.99 16.96
C LYS A 110 -1.75 -14.16 17.76
N PHE A 111 -0.44 -14.35 17.71
CA PHE A 111 0.25 -15.38 18.48
C PHE A 111 0.12 -15.17 20.00
N PHE A 112 0.36 -13.96 20.50
CA PHE A 112 0.25 -13.68 21.94
C PHE A 112 -1.19 -13.76 22.47
N ARG A 113 -2.19 -13.44 21.64
CA ARG A 113 -3.60 -13.46 22.05
C ARG A 113 -4.26 -14.83 21.94
N PHE A 114 -3.91 -15.62 20.93
CA PHE A 114 -4.61 -16.85 20.57
C PHE A 114 -3.71 -18.09 20.55
N GLY A 115 -2.41 -17.95 20.79
CA GLY A 115 -1.44 -19.06 20.77
C GLY A 115 -1.12 -19.59 19.36
N ILE A 116 -1.61 -18.93 18.30
CA ILE A 116 -1.50 -19.39 16.91
C ILE A 116 -0.60 -18.43 16.14
N PHE A 117 0.55 -18.92 15.66
CA PHE A 117 1.42 -18.17 14.76
C PHE A 117 1.20 -18.64 13.31
N ASP A 118 0.76 -17.71 12.46
CA ASP A 118 0.45 -17.98 11.06
C ASP A 118 1.67 -17.73 10.16
N PHE A 119 2.54 -18.73 10.04
CA PHE A 119 3.77 -18.67 9.25
C PHE A 119 3.51 -18.47 7.75
N ALA A 120 2.47 -19.11 7.21
CA ALA A 120 2.12 -18.97 5.81
C ALA A 120 1.62 -17.55 5.52
N GLY A 121 0.78 -17.02 6.40
CA GLY A 121 0.27 -15.66 6.32
C GLY A 121 1.37 -14.61 6.37
N ILE A 122 2.31 -14.68 7.32
CA ILE A 122 3.37 -13.66 7.42
C ILE A 122 4.30 -13.67 6.20
N ILE A 123 4.60 -14.84 5.63
CA ILE A 123 5.40 -14.96 4.41
C ILE A 123 4.62 -14.39 3.22
N GLY A 124 3.35 -14.78 3.06
CA GLY A 124 2.48 -14.26 2.00
C GLY A 124 2.34 -12.75 2.04
N GLN A 125 2.04 -12.19 3.23
CA GLN A 125 1.94 -10.75 3.44
C GLN A 125 3.27 -10.04 3.19
N SER A 126 4.39 -10.64 3.58
CA SER A 126 5.71 -10.04 3.33
C SER A 126 6.02 -9.96 1.83
N ILE A 127 5.70 -11.00 1.06
CA ILE A 127 5.89 -11.01 -0.40
C ILE A 127 4.96 -9.98 -1.05
N ALA A 128 3.68 -9.94 -0.66
CA ALA A 128 2.71 -8.98 -1.19
C ALA A 128 3.14 -7.53 -0.87
N ALA A 129 3.48 -7.24 0.39
CA ALA A 129 3.95 -5.93 0.83
C ALA A 129 5.27 -5.53 0.15
N LEU A 130 6.16 -6.48 -0.16
CA LEU A 130 7.38 -6.21 -0.93
C LEU A 130 7.03 -5.72 -2.35
N ILE A 131 6.14 -6.45 -3.05
CA ILE A 131 5.73 -6.13 -4.43
C ILE A 131 5.02 -4.77 -4.46
N TRP A 132 3.99 -4.59 -3.62
CA TRP A 132 3.25 -3.34 -3.51
C TRP A 132 4.12 -2.18 -3.03
N GLY A 133 5.03 -2.46 -2.09
CA GLY A 133 6.19 -1.67 -1.70
C GLY A 133 6.82 -0.87 -2.85
N ILE A 134 7.32 -1.65 -3.81
CA ILE A 134 8.02 -1.18 -5.00
C ILE A 134 7.05 -0.45 -5.96
N ILE A 135 5.86 -1.01 -6.19
CA ILE A 135 4.85 -0.42 -7.09
C ILE A 135 4.43 0.98 -6.62
N PHE A 136 4.15 1.16 -5.33
CA PHE A 136 3.73 2.46 -4.80
C PHE A 136 4.86 3.50 -4.85
N CYS A 137 6.12 3.11 -4.61
CA CYS A 137 7.28 3.97 -4.85
C CYS A 137 7.35 4.40 -6.32
N ARG A 138 7.08 3.48 -7.25
CA ARG A 138 7.06 3.75 -8.69
C ARG A 138 5.93 4.70 -9.09
N LEU A 139 4.73 4.52 -8.55
CA LEU A 139 3.59 5.42 -8.77
C LEU A 139 3.89 6.85 -8.30
N LEU A 140 4.45 7.00 -7.10
CA LEU A 140 4.88 8.31 -6.62
C LEU A 140 6.01 8.90 -7.49
N GLN A 141 7.00 8.09 -7.88
CA GLN A 141 8.12 8.54 -8.69
C GLN A 141 7.66 9.10 -10.04
N LYS A 142 6.67 8.47 -10.68
CA LYS A 142 6.13 8.87 -11.99
C LYS A 142 5.09 9.98 -11.90
N GLY A 143 4.08 9.84 -11.05
CA GLY A 143 3.00 10.82 -10.91
C GLY A 143 3.44 12.10 -10.20
N LYS A 144 4.40 11.99 -9.27
CA LYS A 144 4.78 13.03 -8.30
C LYS A 144 3.64 13.48 -7.38
N SER A 145 2.51 12.78 -7.41
CA SER A 145 1.37 12.96 -6.51
C SER A 145 1.24 11.72 -5.63
N ILE A 146 1.02 11.94 -4.33
CA ILE A 146 0.79 10.88 -3.35
C ILE A 146 -0.59 10.24 -3.50
N TRP A 147 -1.53 10.92 -4.16
CA TRP A 147 -2.85 10.35 -4.44
C TRP A 147 -2.78 9.13 -5.34
N ASN A 148 -1.79 9.04 -6.23
CA ASN A 148 -1.62 7.87 -7.11
C ASN A 148 -1.43 6.57 -6.30
N PRO A 149 -0.42 6.44 -5.42
CA PRO A 149 -0.30 5.25 -4.59
C PRO A 149 -1.47 5.09 -3.60
N ILE A 150 -2.03 6.17 -3.03
CA ILE A 150 -3.18 6.08 -2.11
C ILE A 150 -4.38 5.41 -2.77
N ILE A 151 -4.73 5.84 -3.99
CA ILE A 151 -5.85 5.30 -4.76
C ILE A 151 -5.60 3.82 -5.09
N ALA A 152 -4.38 3.49 -5.57
CA ALA A 152 -4.04 2.12 -5.91
C ALA A 152 -4.09 1.18 -4.69
N HIS A 153 -3.55 1.62 -3.56
CA HIS A 153 -3.54 0.85 -2.31
C HIS A 153 -4.96 0.64 -1.78
N THR A 154 -5.73 1.72 -1.64
CA THR A 154 -7.10 1.66 -1.12
C THR A 154 -7.97 0.74 -1.96
N LEU A 155 -7.90 0.86 -3.29
CA LEU A 155 -8.74 0.06 -4.18
C LEU A 155 -8.34 -1.41 -4.19
N TYR A 156 -7.04 -1.71 -4.16
CA TYR A 156 -6.58 -3.09 -4.10
C TYR A 156 -7.04 -3.76 -2.81
N ASP A 157 -6.77 -3.15 -1.65
CA ASP A 157 -7.12 -3.75 -0.36
C ASP A 157 -8.63 -3.91 -0.19
N LEU A 158 -9.39 -2.87 -0.56
CA LEU A 158 -10.85 -2.91 -0.49
C LEU A 158 -11.41 -4.02 -1.40
N ALA A 159 -10.93 -4.11 -2.64
CA ALA A 159 -11.40 -5.14 -3.57
C ALA A 159 -10.98 -6.54 -3.11
N TYR A 160 -9.77 -6.71 -2.58
CA TYR A 160 -9.30 -7.99 -2.07
C TYR A 160 -10.13 -8.45 -0.86
N ALA A 161 -10.37 -7.57 0.10
CA ALA A 161 -11.17 -7.89 1.29
C ALA A 161 -12.64 -8.22 0.96
N LEU A 162 -13.23 -7.51 -0.01
CA LEU A 162 -14.62 -7.74 -0.41
C LEU A 162 -14.80 -8.93 -1.36
N LEU A 163 -13.84 -9.23 -2.22
CA LEU A 163 -14.01 -10.23 -3.29
C LEU A 163 -13.20 -11.52 -3.07
N VAL A 164 -12.22 -11.52 -2.19
CA VAL A 164 -11.38 -12.69 -1.89
C VAL A 164 -11.52 -13.10 -0.43
N GLY A 165 -11.50 -12.14 0.49
CA GLY A 165 -11.49 -12.39 1.94
C GLY A 165 -10.08 -12.24 2.51
#